data_AF-A0A1X6YAW7-F1
#
_entry.id   AF-A0A1X6YAW7-F1
#
_cell.length_a   1.000
_cell.length_b   1.000
_cell.length_c   1.000
_cell.angle_alpha   90.00
_cell.angle_beta   90.00
_cell.angle_gamma   90.00
#
_symmetry.space_group_name_H-M   'P 1'
#
loop_
_entity.id
_entity.type
_entity.pdbx_description
1 polymer ?
#
loop_
_entity_poly.entity_id
_entity_poly.type
_entity_poly.pdbx_seq_one_letter_code
_entity_poly.pdbx_strand_id
1 'polypeptide(L)'
;MAGENGGPWGGGGGGRPTPPSGGNGGNRGGQNGGQGGGGRDDKPNIPDIDELVRKGQDQLRVLMGGRGNGGGQSGGGGGMGGGGPLVSRSMVGLGLILAFIGWLFASVYTVRPDEQSVELFLGEYSSTGQPGLNFAPWPLVTHEVIAVTRERIVDVGVGGRGAQAGLMLTGDENIVDIDFQVVWNITDPAQFLFNLRDPQMTISAVSESAMREIIAQSELSPILNRDRGAIASRLQDLIQSTLDSYGAGMNVIRVNFDKADPPSEVIDAFREVQAAEQQRERLTNEADAYANRVTAEARGQAAQLRQEAEGYRAQVVNEAEGQASRFSAVLDEYRKAPEVTRKRLYLEAMEEVLGDVNKVIVDGEAGSGVLPYLPLNQLAPGSAGQSNQ
;
A
#
# COMPACT_ATOMS: atom_id res chain seq x y z
N MET A 1 -40.30 6.91 -3.52
CA MET A 1 -39.26 7.52 -4.38
C MET A 1 -38.63 6.41 -5.18
N ALA A 2 -39.15 6.20 -6.39
CA ALA A 2 -38.58 5.36 -7.43
C ALA A 2 -39.01 6.00 -8.74
N GLY A 3 -38.12 6.06 -9.72
CA GLY A 3 -38.44 6.49 -11.08
C GLY A 3 -37.56 7.61 -11.62
N GLU A 4 -36.89 7.28 -12.72
CA GLU A 4 -36.56 8.16 -13.86
C GLU A 4 -35.44 9.20 -13.67
N ASN A 5 -34.35 9.02 -14.44
CA ASN A 5 -34.09 9.87 -15.60
C ASN A 5 -32.88 9.37 -16.39
N GLY A 6 -33.14 9.02 -17.65
CA GLY A 6 -32.12 8.91 -18.69
C GLY A 6 -32.00 10.22 -19.48
N GLY A 7 -30.83 10.40 -20.09
CA GLY A 7 -30.58 11.33 -21.19
C GLY A 7 -29.09 11.71 -21.29
N PRO A 8 -28.62 12.34 -22.40
CA PRO A 8 -29.08 12.21 -23.78
C PRO A 8 -27.91 12.13 -24.82
N TRP A 9 -28.16 11.59 -26.03
CA TRP A 9 -27.25 11.51 -27.22
C TRP A 9 -26.11 10.46 -27.10
N GLY A 10 -26.03 9.31 -27.81
CA GLY A 10 -26.20 9.00 -29.25
C GLY A 10 -24.86 9.22 -29.99
N GLY A 11 -24.20 8.35 -30.77
CA GLY A 11 -24.32 6.95 -31.22
C GLY A 11 -23.20 6.65 -32.27
N GLY A 12 -22.88 5.37 -32.54
CA GLY A 12 -22.08 4.89 -33.69
C GLY A 12 -20.55 4.79 -33.46
N GLY A 13 -19.79 3.81 -33.93
CA GLY A 13 -20.04 2.63 -34.77
C GLY A 13 -18.68 2.06 -35.26
N GLY A 14 -18.64 0.77 -35.59
CA GLY A 14 -17.54 0.09 -36.29
C GLY A 14 -16.53 -0.60 -35.36
N GLY A 15 -16.15 -1.88 -35.51
CA GLY A 15 -16.34 -2.83 -36.60
C GLY A 15 -15.10 -3.73 -36.60
N ARG A 16 -15.19 -4.90 -35.97
CA ARG A 16 -14.23 -6.00 -36.12
C ARG A 16 -14.60 -6.78 -37.40
N PRO A 17 -13.63 -7.41 -38.06
CA PRO A 17 -13.84 -8.84 -38.24
C PRO A 17 -12.60 -9.74 -38.14
N THR A 18 -12.97 -10.98 -37.86
CA THR A 18 -12.33 -12.29 -37.65
C THR A 18 -11.63 -12.92 -38.89
N PRO A 19 -10.92 -14.07 -38.71
CA PRO A 19 -10.11 -14.81 -39.73
C PRO A 19 -11.01 -15.82 -40.52
N PRO A 20 -10.60 -16.96 -41.14
CA PRO A 20 -9.28 -17.66 -41.25
C PRO A 20 -8.99 -18.41 -42.60
N SER A 21 -7.90 -19.22 -42.55
CA SER A 21 -7.73 -20.55 -43.20
C SER A 21 -7.09 -20.67 -44.60
N GLY A 22 -5.99 -21.45 -44.64
CA GLY A 22 -5.92 -22.62 -45.54
C GLY A 22 -4.89 -22.62 -46.68
N GLY A 23 -3.73 -23.26 -46.43
CA GLY A 23 -3.27 -24.45 -47.18
C GLY A 23 -2.84 -24.40 -48.67
N ASN A 24 -1.54 -24.68 -48.86
CA ASN A 24 -0.90 -25.60 -49.83
C ASN A 24 -0.45 -25.11 -51.23
N GLY A 25 0.84 -25.38 -51.54
CA GLY A 25 1.24 -25.98 -52.83
C GLY A 25 2.29 -25.27 -53.69
N GLY A 26 3.55 -25.74 -53.64
CA GLY A 26 4.28 -26.18 -54.85
C GLY A 26 5.29 -25.26 -55.59
N ASN A 27 6.58 -25.58 -55.40
CA ASN A 27 7.58 -25.98 -56.42
C ASN A 27 8.36 -24.97 -57.33
N ARG A 28 9.70 -25.18 -57.36
CA ARG A 28 10.75 -24.92 -58.39
C ARG A 28 10.97 -23.47 -58.88
N GLY A 29 12.17 -22.91 -59.05
CA GLY A 29 13.52 -23.46 -59.21
C GLY A 29 14.08 -23.07 -60.60
N GLY A 30 15.09 -22.17 -60.66
CA GLY A 30 15.87 -21.80 -61.86
C GLY A 30 15.76 -20.31 -62.23
N GLN A 31 16.72 -19.62 -62.88
CA GLN A 31 18.14 -19.82 -63.15
C GLN A 31 18.68 -18.45 -63.67
N ASN A 32 19.98 -18.23 -63.45
CA ASN A 32 20.88 -17.16 -63.95
C ASN A 32 20.53 -16.49 -65.31
N GLY A 33 20.79 -15.18 -65.45
CA GLY A 33 20.84 -14.54 -66.78
C GLY A 33 20.94 -13.01 -66.81
N GLY A 34 22.16 -12.49 -67.03
CA GLY A 34 22.57 -11.37 -67.89
C GLY A 34 21.71 -10.11 -68.16
N GLN A 35 22.39 -8.97 -67.95
CA GLN A 35 22.65 -7.92 -68.95
C GLN A 35 21.62 -6.79 -69.20
N GLY A 36 22.03 -5.56 -68.85
CA GLY A 36 21.91 -4.39 -69.73
C GLY A 36 20.80 -3.37 -69.44
N GLY A 37 21.22 -2.10 -69.26
CA GLY A 37 20.50 -0.97 -69.87
C GLY A 37 19.92 0.11 -68.94
N GLY A 38 20.73 1.14 -68.67
CA GLY A 38 20.39 2.55 -68.91
C GLY A 38 19.31 3.24 -68.06
N GLY A 39 19.76 4.17 -67.22
CA GLY A 39 18.92 5.25 -66.67
C GLY A 39 19.75 6.21 -65.80
N ARG A 40 19.96 7.43 -66.30
CA ARG A 40 20.51 8.59 -65.58
C ARG A 40 19.47 9.08 -64.54
N ASP A 41 19.73 9.83 -63.47
CA ASP A 41 20.56 11.02 -63.28
C ASP A 41 20.85 11.26 -61.77
N ASP A 42 21.80 12.18 -61.53
CA ASP A 42 21.95 13.11 -60.41
C ASP A 42 22.41 12.65 -59.01
N LYS A 43 23.73 12.82 -58.76
CA LYS A 43 24.26 13.31 -57.47
C LYS A 43 25.46 14.27 -57.70
N PRO A 44 25.53 15.42 -57.02
CA PRO A 44 26.66 16.35 -57.10
C PRO A 44 27.88 15.85 -56.29
N ASN A 45 29.07 16.04 -56.87
CA ASN A 45 30.38 15.80 -56.26
C ASN A 45 30.62 16.75 -55.08
N ILE A 46 31.00 16.17 -53.94
CA ILE A 46 31.59 16.87 -52.81
C ILE A 46 33.10 16.93 -53.07
N PRO A 47 33.76 18.09 -52.90
CA PRO A 47 35.20 18.23 -53.13
C PRO A 47 36.05 17.42 -52.14
N ASP A 48 37.12 16.84 -52.67
CA ASP A 48 38.01 15.88 -52.00
C ASP A 48 38.71 16.46 -50.77
N ILE A 49 38.57 15.75 -49.64
CA ILE A 49 39.24 16.00 -48.36
C ILE A 49 40.78 15.89 -48.49
N ASP A 50 41.27 15.26 -49.56
CA ASP A 50 42.70 15.08 -49.86
C ASP A 50 43.44 16.41 -50.18
N GLU A 51 42.73 17.44 -50.64
CA GLU A 51 43.35 18.74 -50.96
C GLU A 51 43.58 19.61 -49.71
N LEU A 52 42.74 19.43 -48.68
CA LEU A 52 42.91 20.08 -47.37
C LEU A 52 44.07 19.48 -46.57
N VAL A 53 44.29 18.16 -46.69
CA VAL A 53 45.37 17.46 -45.99
C VAL A 53 46.74 17.83 -46.55
N ARG A 54 46.87 18.03 -47.86
CA ARG A 54 48.13 18.50 -48.47
C ARG A 54 48.48 19.93 -48.11
N LYS A 55 47.49 20.84 -48.06
CA LYS A 55 47.73 22.24 -47.63
C LYS A 55 48.16 22.36 -46.17
N GLY A 56 47.76 21.43 -45.29
CA GLY A 56 48.21 21.38 -43.90
C GLY A 56 49.69 20.97 -43.75
N GLN A 57 50.18 20.07 -44.60
CA GLN A 57 51.56 19.59 -44.56
C GLN A 57 52.57 20.62 -45.09
N ASP A 58 52.16 21.46 -46.02
CA ASP A 58 53.03 22.51 -46.58
C ASP A 58 53.19 23.72 -45.65
N GLN A 59 52.19 24.05 -44.83
CA GLN A 59 52.31 25.13 -43.83
C GLN A 59 53.12 24.73 -42.59
N LEU A 60 53.05 23.46 -42.18
CA LEU A 60 53.88 22.91 -41.08
C LEU A 60 55.38 22.88 -41.45
N ARG A 61 55.70 22.68 -42.73
CA ARG A 61 57.09 22.69 -43.23
C ARG A 61 57.71 24.08 -43.25
N VAL A 62 56.91 25.14 -43.47
CA VAL A 62 57.39 26.53 -43.47
C VAL A 62 57.60 27.06 -42.05
N LEU A 63 56.88 26.53 -41.05
CA LEU A 63 57.07 26.90 -39.65
C LEU A 63 58.25 26.17 -38.96
N MET A 64 58.76 25.07 -39.53
CA MET A 64 59.71 24.17 -38.87
C MET A 64 61.16 24.21 -39.38
N GLY A 65 61.54 25.14 -40.27
CA GLY A 65 62.95 25.22 -40.64
C GLY A 65 63.26 26.13 -41.81
N GLY A 66 63.50 27.41 -41.52
CA GLY A 66 63.98 28.36 -42.50
C GLY A 66 64.84 29.44 -41.87
N ARG A 67 66.16 29.19 -41.76
CA ARG A 67 67.13 30.25 -41.52
C ARG A 67 68.42 30.02 -42.33
N GLY A 68 68.51 30.75 -43.46
CA GLY A 68 69.66 31.56 -43.81
C GLY A 68 70.89 30.91 -44.48
N ASN A 69 71.14 31.38 -45.71
CA ASN A 69 72.39 31.97 -46.20
C ASN A 69 73.59 31.09 -46.64
N GLY A 70 74.13 31.43 -47.82
CA GLY A 70 75.58 31.50 -48.05
C GLY A 70 76.14 30.48 -49.04
N GLY A 71 76.79 30.98 -50.10
CA GLY A 71 77.36 30.16 -51.18
C GLY A 71 78.66 29.43 -50.85
N GLY A 72 79.18 28.69 -51.83
CA GLY A 72 80.60 28.32 -51.91
C GLY A 72 80.94 26.83 -51.94
N GLN A 73 81.25 26.34 -53.14
CA GLN A 73 82.46 25.59 -53.53
C GLN A 73 82.98 24.41 -52.68
N SER A 74 83.16 23.28 -53.38
CA SER A 74 84.19 22.23 -53.21
C SER A 74 84.09 21.25 -52.03
N GLY A 75 83.81 20.00 -52.39
CA GLY A 75 84.83 18.95 -52.38
C GLY A 75 85.13 18.25 -51.05
N GLY A 76 84.83 16.95 -51.02
CA GLY A 76 85.71 15.94 -50.44
C GLY A 76 85.42 15.54 -48.99
N GLY A 77 85.14 14.24 -48.84
CA GLY A 77 85.69 13.47 -47.73
C GLY A 77 84.77 13.27 -46.51
N GLY A 78 84.31 12.03 -46.38
CA GLY A 78 84.49 11.29 -45.13
C GLY A 78 83.59 11.66 -43.95
N GLY A 79 82.50 10.89 -43.84
CA GLY A 79 82.16 10.27 -42.57
C GLY A 79 81.32 11.07 -41.58
N MET A 80 80.48 10.30 -40.90
CA MET A 80 79.95 10.54 -39.56
C MET A 80 78.66 11.37 -39.46
N GLY A 81 77.77 10.82 -38.63
CA GLY A 81 76.80 11.61 -37.90
C GLY A 81 75.40 11.61 -38.49
N GLY A 82 74.59 10.64 -38.08
CA GLY A 82 73.14 10.78 -38.14
C GLY A 82 72.73 12.07 -37.44
N GLY A 83 72.35 13.07 -38.24
CA GLY A 83 71.74 14.31 -37.77
C GLY A 83 70.27 14.06 -37.49
N GLY A 84 69.98 13.51 -36.31
CA GLY A 84 68.64 13.57 -35.74
C GLY A 84 68.17 15.03 -35.64
N PRO A 85 66.85 15.30 -35.66
CA PRO A 85 66.33 16.66 -35.71
C PRO A 85 66.88 17.46 -34.53
N LEU A 86 67.50 18.61 -34.84
CA LEU A 86 68.01 19.55 -33.84
C LEU A 86 66.82 20.15 -33.09
N VAL A 87 66.37 19.45 -32.04
CA VAL A 87 65.39 20.00 -31.11
C VAL A 87 66.08 21.15 -30.39
N SER A 88 65.79 22.38 -30.82
CA SER A 88 66.22 23.58 -30.11
C SER A 88 65.82 23.45 -28.64
N ARG A 89 66.69 23.81 -27.70
CA ARG A 89 66.38 23.79 -26.26
C ARG A 89 65.09 24.57 -25.94
N SER A 90 64.77 25.60 -26.73
CA SER A 90 63.50 26.34 -26.64
C SER A 90 62.26 25.54 -27.12
N MET A 91 62.42 24.67 -28.11
CA MET A 91 61.36 23.81 -28.65
C MET A 91 61.09 22.61 -27.74
N VAL A 92 62.13 22.05 -27.11
CA VAL A 92 61.98 21.09 -26.01
C VAL A 92 61.22 21.72 -24.84
N GLY A 93 61.60 22.94 -24.44
CA GLY A 93 60.96 23.67 -23.35
C GLY A 93 59.48 23.96 -23.63
N LEU A 94 59.14 24.44 -24.82
CA LEU A 94 57.75 24.70 -25.21
C LEU A 94 56.91 23.42 -25.29
N GLY A 95 57.50 22.32 -25.79
CA GLY A 95 56.85 21.01 -25.84
C GLY A 95 56.57 20.44 -24.44
N LEU A 96 57.50 20.58 -23.50
CA LEU A 96 57.30 20.17 -22.10
C LEU A 96 56.20 20.99 -21.41
N ILE A 97 56.14 22.31 -21.67
CA ILE A 97 55.09 23.16 -21.12
C ILE A 97 53.72 22.76 -21.68
N LEU A 98 53.60 22.53 -22.99
CA LEU A 98 52.35 22.08 -23.59
C LEU A 98 51.93 20.69 -23.09
N ALA A 99 52.89 19.77 -22.92
CA ALA A 99 52.64 18.46 -22.33
C ALA A 99 52.18 18.57 -20.86
N PHE A 100 52.78 19.46 -20.08
CA PHE A 100 52.40 19.71 -18.69
C PHE A 100 51.00 20.33 -18.57
N ILE A 101 50.65 21.28 -19.44
CA ILE A 101 49.30 21.86 -19.49
C ILE A 101 48.28 20.79 -19.90
N GLY A 102 48.59 20.00 -20.93
CA GLY A 102 47.74 18.87 -21.33
C GLY A 102 47.55 17.85 -20.20
N TRP A 103 48.61 17.58 -19.44
CA TRP A 103 48.56 16.72 -18.27
C TRP A 103 47.68 17.28 -17.14
N LEU A 104 47.77 18.58 -16.85
CA LEU A 104 46.90 19.25 -15.88
C LEU A 104 45.42 19.16 -16.28
N PHE A 105 45.10 19.44 -17.55
CA PHE A 105 43.72 19.31 -18.05
C PHE A 105 43.21 17.87 -18.00
N ALA A 106 44.07 16.89 -18.31
CA ALA A 106 43.71 15.48 -18.23
C ALA A 106 43.56 14.96 -16.79
N SER A 107 44.14 15.66 -15.81
CA SER A 107 44.09 15.29 -14.38
C SER A 107 42.86 15.85 -13.65
N VAL A 108 42.08 16.72 -14.31
CA VAL A 108 40.84 17.27 -13.76
C VAL A 108 39.66 16.40 -14.19
N TYR A 109 38.80 16.07 -13.24
CA TYR A 109 37.56 15.31 -13.49
C TYR A 109 36.39 15.91 -12.73
N THR A 110 35.17 15.55 -13.13
CA THR A 110 33.94 16.06 -12.50
C THR A 110 33.16 14.92 -11.86
N VAL A 111 32.61 15.19 -10.68
CA VAL A 111 31.77 14.26 -9.91
C VAL A 111 30.37 14.84 -9.79
N ARG A 112 29.35 14.02 -10.02
CA ARG A 112 27.95 14.45 -9.94
C ARG A 112 27.48 14.66 -8.51
N PRO A 113 26.41 15.44 -8.26
CA PRO A 113 25.84 15.63 -6.93
C PRO A 113 25.36 14.35 -6.22
N ASP A 114 25.02 13.29 -6.96
CA ASP A 114 24.62 11.99 -6.40
C ASP A 114 25.80 11.00 -6.22
N GLU A 115 27.01 11.43 -6.58
CA GLU A 115 28.24 10.64 -6.58
C GLU A 115 29.29 11.24 -5.64
N GLN A 116 30.17 10.39 -5.11
CA GLN A 116 31.40 10.78 -4.43
C GLN A 116 32.57 10.04 -5.04
N SER A 117 33.74 10.68 -5.10
CA SER A 117 34.95 10.04 -5.59
C SER A 117 35.86 9.65 -4.44
N VAL A 118 36.36 8.42 -4.45
CA VAL A 118 37.42 8.00 -3.54
C VAL A 118 38.74 8.09 -4.30
N GLU A 119 39.65 8.91 -3.78
CA GLU A 119 40.98 9.13 -4.35
C GLU A 119 42.00 8.24 -3.62
N LEU A 120 42.76 7.47 -4.40
CA LEU A 120 43.82 6.60 -3.91
C LEU A 120 45.17 7.13 -4.37
N PHE A 121 46.08 7.35 -3.43
CA PHE A 121 47.47 7.69 -3.72
C PHE A 121 48.30 6.41 -3.69
N LEU A 122 48.85 5.99 -4.83
CA LEU A 122 49.63 4.74 -4.96
C LEU A 122 48.91 3.49 -4.41
N GLY A 123 47.56 3.48 -4.43
CA GLY A 123 46.73 2.39 -3.94
C GLY A 123 46.32 2.47 -2.46
N GLU A 124 46.80 3.46 -1.71
CA GLU A 124 46.34 3.76 -0.35
C GLU A 124 45.25 4.85 -0.37
N TYR A 125 44.24 4.72 0.51
CA TYR A 125 43.19 5.72 0.65
C TYR A 125 43.77 7.07 1.07
N SER A 126 43.51 8.12 0.28
CA SER A 126 43.95 9.49 0.57
C SER A 126 42.78 10.36 1.03
N SER A 127 41.76 10.48 0.20
CA SER A 127 40.69 11.45 0.39
C SER A 127 39.40 11.05 -0.32
N THR A 128 38.26 11.48 0.23
CA THR A 128 36.97 11.44 -0.44
C THR A 128 36.69 12.82 -1.04
N GLY A 129 36.60 12.87 -2.37
CA GLY A 129 36.26 14.06 -3.14
C GLY A 129 34.77 14.38 -3.06
N GLN A 130 34.48 15.66 -2.87
CA GLN A 130 33.11 16.19 -2.82
C GLN A 130 32.55 16.35 -4.25
N PRO A 131 31.22 16.48 -4.41
CA PRO A 131 30.62 16.75 -5.70
C PRO A 131 31.17 18.05 -6.34
N GLY A 132 31.48 18.00 -7.63
CA GLY A 132 32.09 19.13 -8.34
C GLY A 132 33.36 18.76 -9.09
N LEU A 133 34.25 19.75 -9.23
CA LEU A 133 35.52 19.60 -9.95
C LEU A 133 36.59 19.06 -9.00
N ASN A 134 37.15 17.90 -9.30
CA ASN A 134 38.21 17.25 -8.53
C ASN A 134 39.47 17.09 -9.38
N PHE A 135 40.62 16.88 -8.72
CA PHE A 135 41.93 16.82 -9.37
C PHE A 135 42.69 15.58 -8.92
N ALA A 136 42.83 14.60 -9.82
CA ALA A 136 43.59 13.38 -9.60
C ALA A 136 44.75 13.30 -10.62
N PRO A 137 45.99 13.63 -10.22
CA PRO A 137 47.15 13.57 -11.09
C PRO A 137 47.56 12.12 -11.39
N TRP A 138 47.23 11.63 -12.59
CA TRP A 138 47.71 10.35 -13.08
C TRP A 138 49.22 10.42 -13.38
N PRO A 139 50.07 9.43 -13.02
CA PRO A 139 49.74 8.07 -12.54
C PRO A 139 49.79 7.90 -11.01
N LEU A 140 49.97 8.98 -10.25
CA LEU A 140 50.17 8.90 -8.79
C LEU A 140 48.86 8.71 -8.03
N VAL A 141 47.78 9.34 -8.51
CA VAL A 141 46.45 9.28 -7.92
C VAL A 141 45.48 8.62 -8.89
N THR A 142 44.80 7.57 -8.42
CA THR A 142 43.64 6.97 -9.11
C THR A 142 42.36 7.39 -8.40
N HIS A 143 41.25 7.48 -9.13
CA HIS A 143 39.96 7.85 -8.56
C HIS A 143 38.91 6.79 -8.91
N GLU A 144 37.98 6.54 -7.98
CA GLU A 144 36.81 5.69 -8.20
C GLU A 144 35.55 6.48 -7.82
N VAL A 145 34.58 6.56 -8.73
CA VAL A 145 33.36 7.36 -8.55
C VAL A 145 32.19 6.42 -8.23
N ILE A 146 31.52 6.66 -7.11
CA ILE A 146 30.41 5.82 -6.64
C ILE A 146 29.19 6.68 -6.35
N ALA A 147 28.02 6.23 -6.82
CA ALA A 147 26.74 6.85 -6.49
C ALA A 147 26.35 6.50 -5.04
N VAL A 148 26.48 7.47 -4.14
CA VAL A 148 26.24 7.30 -2.70
C VAL A 148 24.77 7.56 -2.32
N THR A 149 24.14 8.54 -2.95
CA THR A 149 22.79 9.02 -2.61
C THR A 149 21.67 8.18 -3.22
N ARG A 150 21.99 7.30 -4.18
CA ARG A 150 21.01 6.48 -4.87
C ARG A 150 20.55 5.31 -3.99
N GLU A 151 19.24 5.19 -3.80
CA GLU A 151 18.63 4.01 -3.17
C GLU A 151 18.89 2.77 -4.03
N ARG A 152 19.36 1.72 -3.39
CA ARG A 152 19.60 0.40 -3.99
C ARG A 152 18.72 -0.61 -3.28
N ILE A 153 18.27 -1.60 -4.03
CA ILE A 153 17.39 -2.66 -3.54
C ILE A 153 18.16 -3.98 -3.63
N VAL A 154 18.09 -4.75 -2.56
CA VAL A 154 18.55 -6.15 -2.53
C VAL A 154 17.38 -7.01 -2.12
N ASP A 155 16.99 -7.90 -3.02
CA ASP A 155 15.92 -8.86 -2.80
C ASP A 155 16.50 -10.13 -2.17
N VAL A 156 15.89 -10.59 -1.07
CA VAL A 156 16.27 -11.80 -0.35
C VAL A 156 15.03 -12.67 -0.22
N GLY A 157 15.09 -13.91 -0.73
CA GLY A 157 13.93 -14.80 -0.79
C GLY A 157 13.99 -15.79 -1.95
N VAL A 158 12.91 -16.53 -2.17
CA VAL A 158 12.82 -17.64 -3.15
C VAL A 158 12.80 -17.13 -4.60
N GLY A 159 12.47 -15.84 -4.82
CA GLY A 159 12.62 -15.17 -6.11
C GLY A 159 14.06 -14.78 -6.51
N GLY A 160 15.02 -14.86 -5.57
CA GLY A 160 16.44 -14.59 -5.79
C GLY A 160 17.22 -15.81 -6.32
N ARG A 161 18.53 -15.65 -6.59
CA ARG A 161 19.41 -16.68 -7.20
C ARG A 161 19.57 -18.01 -6.42
N GLY A 162 18.81 -18.23 -5.36
CA GLY A 162 18.82 -19.48 -4.59
C GLY A 162 17.42 -19.82 -4.06
N ALA A 163 16.81 -20.87 -4.61
CA ALA A 163 15.47 -21.37 -4.26
C ALA A 163 15.31 -21.88 -2.81
N GLN A 164 16.31 -21.69 -1.95
CA GLN A 164 16.38 -22.18 -0.56
C GLN A 164 16.65 -21.06 0.45
N ALA A 165 16.93 -19.82 -0.01
CA ALA A 165 17.29 -18.71 0.86
C ALA A 165 16.09 -18.13 1.64
N GLY A 166 14.86 -18.24 1.10
CA GLY A 166 13.64 -17.75 1.75
C GLY A 166 12.98 -18.74 2.70
N LEU A 167 13.38 -20.03 2.70
CA LEU A 167 12.80 -21.04 3.60
C LEU A 167 13.44 -20.95 4.99
N MET A 168 12.61 -20.68 5.99
CA MET A 168 13.01 -20.50 7.39
C MET A 168 12.15 -21.32 8.33
N LEU A 169 12.71 -21.69 9.48
CA LEU A 169 12.01 -22.39 10.55
C LEU A 169 11.69 -21.39 11.66
N THR A 170 10.42 -21.27 12.03
CA THR A 170 9.96 -20.46 13.16
C THR A 170 10.24 -21.15 14.49
N GLY A 171 10.14 -20.41 15.60
CA GLY A 171 10.35 -20.95 16.95
C GLY A 171 9.34 -22.03 17.36
N ASP A 172 8.17 -22.07 16.70
CA ASP A 172 7.11 -23.07 16.87
C ASP A 172 7.18 -24.21 15.84
N GLU A 173 8.37 -24.48 15.29
CA GLU A 173 8.67 -25.60 14.39
C GLU A 173 7.94 -25.58 13.03
N ASN A 174 7.42 -24.42 12.61
CA ASN A 174 6.81 -24.27 11.29
C ASN A 174 7.80 -23.79 10.23
N ILE A 175 7.67 -24.33 9.02
CA ILE A 175 8.43 -23.85 7.86
C ILE A 175 7.64 -22.70 7.22
N VAL A 176 8.32 -21.60 6.94
CA VAL A 176 7.76 -20.42 6.28
C VAL A 176 8.67 -19.99 5.13
N ASP A 177 8.05 -19.61 4.01
CA ASP A 177 8.70 -18.98 2.88
C ASP A 177 8.56 -17.46 3.01
N ILE A 178 9.69 -16.77 3.15
CA ILE A 178 9.76 -15.33 3.37
C ILE A 178 10.50 -14.65 2.23
N ASP A 179 9.80 -13.69 1.60
CA ASP A 179 10.35 -12.78 0.62
C ASP A 179 10.36 -11.35 1.19
N PHE A 180 11.52 -10.71 1.14
CA PHE A 180 11.69 -9.34 1.62
C PHE A 180 12.76 -8.59 0.82
N GLN A 181 12.64 -7.26 0.82
CA GLN A 181 13.55 -6.36 0.11
C GLN A 181 14.20 -5.40 1.09
N VAL A 182 15.52 -5.26 0.98
CA VAL A 182 16.28 -4.31 1.78
C VAL A 182 16.63 -3.12 0.91
N VAL A 183 16.17 -1.94 1.30
CA VAL A 183 16.49 -0.67 0.63
C VAL A 183 17.58 0.04 1.40
N TRP A 184 18.69 0.34 0.73
CA TRP A 184 19.89 0.89 1.35
C TRP A 184 20.57 1.93 0.46
N ASN A 185 21.42 2.74 1.07
CA ASN A 185 22.32 3.66 0.39
C ASN A 185 23.73 3.62 1.02
N ILE A 186 24.69 4.28 0.38
CA ILE A 186 26.07 4.34 0.88
C ILE A 186 26.24 5.65 1.65
N THR A 187 26.71 5.56 2.88
CA THR A 187 27.01 6.72 3.73
C THR A 187 28.49 7.08 3.66
N ASP A 188 29.37 6.08 3.70
CA ASP A 188 30.83 6.26 3.61
C ASP A 188 31.40 5.39 2.48
N PRO A 189 31.78 5.99 1.33
CA PRO A 189 32.29 5.23 0.19
C PRO A 189 33.68 4.63 0.45
N ALA A 190 34.47 5.17 1.37
CA ALA A 190 35.79 4.61 1.69
C ALA A 190 35.63 3.28 2.44
N GLN A 191 34.81 3.29 3.49
CA GLN A 191 34.46 2.08 4.24
C GLN A 191 33.83 1.02 3.34
N PHE A 192 32.91 1.42 2.45
CA PHE A 192 32.25 0.53 1.51
C PHE A 192 33.22 -0.17 0.55
N LEU A 193 34.25 0.54 0.05
CA LEU A 193 35.23 -0.02 -0.90
C LEU A 193 36.30 -0.88 -0.24
N PHE A 194 36.78 -0.51 0.95
CA PHE A 194 37.95 -1.13 1.55
C PHE A 194 37.62 -2.21 2.58
N ASN A 195 36.49 -2.11 3.27
CA ASN A 195 36.14 -3.07 4.32
C ASN A 195 35.35 -4.27 3.79
N LEU A 196 34.68 -4.15 2.64
CA LEU A 196 33.86 -5.20 2.06
C LEU A 196 34.38 -5.63 0.69
N ARG A 197 34.67 -6.92 0.54
CA ARG A 197 35.09 -7.50 -0.74
C ARG A 197 33.96 -7.56 -1.77
N ASP A 198 32.77 -7.97 -1.33
CA ASP A 198 31.56 -8.01 -2.15
C ASP A 198 30.39 -7.44 -1.33
N PRO A 199 30.09 -6.13 -1.47
CA PRO A 199 29.07 -5.49 -0.66
C PRO A 199 27.66 -6.03 -0.91
N GLN A 200 27.33 -6.41 -2.16
CA GLN A 200 26.00 -6.92 -2.50
C GLN A 200 25.75 -8.30 -1.89
N MET A 201 26.74 -9.20 -1.95
CA MET A 201 26.63 -10.49 -1.29
C MET A 201 26.65 -10.35 0.23
N THR A 202 27.43 -9.42 0.78
CA THR A 202 27.50 -9.21 2.23
C THR A 202 26.17 -8.73 2.79
N ILE A 203 25.55 -7.71 2.18
CA ILE A 203 24.25 -7.21 2.66
C ILE A 203 23.17 -8.28 2.55
N SER A 204 23.15 -9.07 1.46
CA SER A 204 22.21 -10.17 1.29
C SER A 204 22.40 -11.23 2.39
N ALA A 205 23.63 -11.65 2.67
CA ALA A 205 23.95 -12.64 3.69
C ALA A 205 23.65 -12.16 5.12
N VAL A 206 23.98 -10.90 5.44
CA VAL A 206 23.66 -10.29 6.75
C VAL A 206 22.15 -10.19 6.92
N SER A 207 21.44 -9.74 5.89
CA SER A 207 19.98 -9.62 5.92
C SER A 207 19.30 -10.97 6.07
N GLU A 208 19.76 -11.99 5.35
CA GLU A 208 19.27 -13.37 5.50
C GLU A 208 19.52 -13.89 6.92
N SER A 209 20.73 -13.71 7.46
CA SER A 209 21.08 -14.16 8.81
C SER A 209 20.24 -13.46 9.88
N ALA A 210 20.07 -12.14 9.78
CA ALA A 210 19.27 -11.34 10.71
C ALA A 210 17.78 -11.75 10.65
N MET A 211 17.25 -11.98 9.46
CA MET A 211 15.88 -12.49 9.30
C MET A 211 15.76 -13.88 9.93
N ARG A 212 16.68 -14.82 9.62
CA ARG A 212 16.67 -16.16 10.20
C ARG A 212 16.70 -16.14 11.73
N GLU A 213 17.47 -15.25 12.34
CA GLU A 213 17.50 -15.08 13.79
C GLU A 213 16.15 -14.63 14.35
N ILE A 214 15.53 -13.60 13.76
CA ILE A 214 14.25 -13.06 14.24
C ILE A 214 13.12 -14.09 14.08
N ILE A 215 13.10 -14.79 12.95
CA ILE A 215 12.09 -15.79 12.64
C ILE A 215 12.22 -17.01 13.57
N ALA A 216 13.45 -17.46 13.86
CA ALA A 216 13.68 -18.54 14.82
C ALA A 216 13.23 -18.21 16.26
N GLN A 217 13.14 -16.92 16.61
CA GLN A 217 12.65 -16.45 17.91
C GLN A 217 11.14 -16.12 17.91
N SER A 218 10.46 -16.22 16.76
CA SER A 218 9.09 -15.78 16.57
C SER A 218 8.17 -16.96 16.23
N GLU A 219 6.90 -16.85 16.59
CA GLU A 219 5.85 -17.80 16.20
C GLU A 219 5.32 -17.49 14.80
N LEU A 220 4.77 -18.48 14.09
CA LEU A 220 4.29 -18.28 12.72
C LEU A 220 3.09 -17.32 12.62
N SER A 221 2.10 -17.48 13.49
CA SER A 221 0.81 -16.76 13.38
C SER A 221 0.94 -15.23 13.43
N PRO A 222 1.73 -14.63 14.34
CA PRO A 222 1.92 -13.18 14.37
C PRO A 222 2.65 -12.63 13.12
N ILE A 223 3.61 -13.39 12.56
CA ILE A 223 4.34 -13.04 11.33
C ILE A 223 3.37 -12.91 10.14
N LEU A 224 2.40 -13.82 10.03
CA LEU A 224 1.44 -13.82 8.93
C LEU A 224 0.51 -12.61 8.97
N ASN A 225 0.07 -12.20 10.17
CA ASN A 225 -1.11 -11.33 10.34
C ASN A 225 -0.81 -9.91 10.85
N ARG A 226 -0.01 -9.76 11.91
CA ARG A 226 -0.02 -8.52 12.73
C ARG A 226 1.35 -7.87 12.87
N ASP A 227 2.40 -8.66 12.99
CA ASP A 227 3.68 -8.19 13.50
C ASP A 227 4.70 -7.85 12.41
N ARG A 228 4.30 -7.85 11.14
CA ARG A 228 5.19 -7.54 9.99
C ARG A 228 5.92 -6.21 10.14
N GLY A 229 5.23 -5.17 10.62
CA GLY A 229 5.85 -3.85 10.84
C GLY A 229 6.87 -3.85 11.98
N ALA A 230 6.58 -4.54 13.07
CA ALA A 230 7.49 -4.65 14.22
C ALA A 230 8.73 -5.48 13.86
N ILE A 231 8.53 -6.58 13.13
CA ILE A 231 9.61 -7.43 12.60
C ILE A 231 10.49 -6.63 11.63
N ALA A 232 9.90 -5.87 10.71
CA ALA A 232 10.65 -5.05 9.76
C ALA A 232 11.53 -3.99 10.47
N SER A 233 11.00 -3.33 11.50
CA SER A 233 11.78 -2.38 12.32
C SER A 233 12.94 -3.06 13.04
N ARG A 234 12.67 -4.19 13.72
CA ARG A 234 13.71 -4.94 14.44
C ARG A 234 14.78 -5.47 13.48
N LEU A 235 14.36 -5.90 12.29
CA LEU A 235 15.26 -6.38 11.25
C LEU A 235 16.14 -5.25 10.70
N GLN A 236 15.56 -4.07 10.46
CA GLN A 236 16.34 -2.89 10.07
C GLN A 236 17.43 -2.57 11.10
N ASP A 237 17.08 -2.55 12.39
CA ASP A 237 18.03 -2.27 13.47
C ASP A 237 19.13 -3.35 13.57
N LEU A 238 18.76 -4.62 13.41
CA LEU A 238 19.70 -5.74 13.48
C LEU A 238 20.65 -5.77 12.27
N ILE A 239 20.15 -5.50 11.06
CA ILE A 239 20.99 -5.38 9.86
C ILE A 239 21.93 -4.19 10.01
N GLN A 240 21.44 -3.02 10.42
CA GLN A 240 22.27 -1.82 10.56
C GLN A 240 23.38 -2.05 11.59
N SER A 241 23.05 -2.54 12.79
CA SER A 241 24.06 -2.82 13.83
C SER A 241 25.10 -3.86 13.39
N THR A 242 24.70 -4.87 12.61
CA THR A 242 25.62 -5.86 12.06
C THR A 242 26.53 -5.24 11.00
N LEU A 243 25.99 -4.44 10.07
CA LEU A 243 26.77 -3.75 9.04
C LEU A 243 27.73 -2.70 9.64
N ASP A 244 27.31 -2.01 10.71
CA ASP A 244 28.15 -1.07 11.46
C ASP A 244 29.33 -1.80 12.12
N SER A 245 29.12 -3.01 12.63
CA SER A 245 30.19 -3.83 13.23
C SER A 245 31.27 -4.23 12.22
N TYR A 246 30.91 -4.34 10.94
CA TYR A 246 31.85 -4.60 9.84
C TYR A 246 32.47 -3.32 9.28
N GLY A 247 32.05 -2.14 9.74
CA GLY A 247 32.43 -0.87 9.16
C GLY A 247 32.05 -0.80 7.68
N ALA A 248 30.83 -1.22 7.34
CA ALA A 248 30.39 -1.34 5.95
C ALA A 248 30.20 0.00 5.23
N GLY A 249 30.05 1.12 5.96
CA GLY A 249 29.74 2.43 5.39
C GLY A 249 28.38 2.49 4.68
N MET A 250 27.45 1.59 5.01
CA MET A 250 26.11 1.49 4.41
C MET A 250 25.03 1.88 5.42
N ASN A 251 23.95 2.49 4.93
CA ASN A 251 22.78 2.82 5.73
C ASN A 251 21.54 2.14 5.16
N VAL A 252 20.83 1.41 6.03
CA VAL A 252 19.58 0.73 5.72
C VAL A 252 18.42 1.70 5.93
N ILE A 253 17.73 2.05 4.86
CA ILE A 253 16.63 3.01 4.88
C ILE A 253 15.36 2.35 5.40
N ARG A 254 15.05 1.17 4.85
CA ARG A 254 13.85 0.39 5.20
C ARG A 254 13.99 -1.06 4.74
N VAL A 255 13.20 -1.92 5.37
CA VAL A 255 12.98 -3.28 4.90
C VAL A 255 11.50 -3.45 4.54
N ASN A 256 11.24 -3.88 3.31
CA ASN A 256 9.90 -4.16 2.83
C ASN A 256 9.66 -5.67 2.92
N PHE A 257 8.54 -6.04 3.54
CA PHE A 257 8.13 -7.44 3.69
C PHE A 257 7.11 -7.75 2.59
N ASP A 258 7.48 -8.56 1.60
CA ASP A 258 6.62 -8.84 0.45
C ASP A 258 5.65 -9.97 0.79
N LYS A 259 6.19 -11.11 1.21
CA LYS A 259 5.41 -12.33 1.39
C LYS A 259 5.95 -13.18 2.54
N ALA A 260 5.05 -13.76 3.31
CA ALA A 260 5.32 -14.79 4.31
C ALA A 260 4.18 -15.79 4.19
N ASP A 261 4.44 -16.93 3.55
CA ASP A 261 3.44 -17.99 3.37
C ASP A 261 4.05 -19.34 3.78
N PRO A 262 3.25 -20.29 4.28
CA PRO A 262 3.69 -21.69 4.40
C PRO A 262 4.05 -22.28 3.03
N PRO A 263 4.88 -23.34 2.98
CA PRO A 263 5.17 -24.08 1.76
C PRO A 263 3.90 -24.51 1.02
N SER A 264 3.96 -24.48 -0.30
CA SER A 264 2.82 -24.79 -1.18
C SER A 264 2.23 -26.19 -0.96
N GLU A 265 3.04 -27.12 -0.45
CA GLU A 265 2.70 -28.50 -0.17
C GLU A 265 1.73 -28.64 1.01
N VAL A 266 1.73 -27.68 1.95
CA VAL A 266 0.94 -27.74 3.20
C VAL A 266 -0.02 -26.57 3.38
N ILE A 267 0.01 -25.58 2.48
CA ILE A 267 -0.78 -24.35 2.60
C ILE A 267 -2.29 -24.61 2.67
N ASP A 268 -2.80 -25.61 1.96
CA ASP A 268 -4.23 -25.93 1.95
C ASP A 268 -4.70 -26.50 3.31
N ALA A 269 -3.91 -27.39 3.90
CA ALA A 269 -4.18 -27.92 5.24
C ALA A 269 -4.11 -26.81 6.30
N PHE A 270 -3.16 -25.88 6.18
CA PHE A 270 -3.06 -24.74 7.08
C PHE A 270 -4.27 -23.81 6.98
N ARG A 271 -4.72 -23.53 5.75
CA ARG A 271 -5.95 -22.75 5.50
C ARG A 271 -7.19 -23.43 6.09
N GLU A 272 -7.27 -24.76 6.02
CA GLU A 272 -8.36 -25.52 6.63
C GLU A 272 -8.36 -25.39 8.15
N VAL A 273 -7.20 -25.52 8.81
CA VAL A 273 -7.07 -25.32 10.26
C VAL A 273 -7.46 -23.90 10.65
N GLN A 274 -6.98 -22.88 9.94
CA GLN A 274 -7.34 -21.49 10.20
C GLN A 274 -8.84 -21.24 10.01
N ALA A 275 -9.45 -21.80 8.95
CA ALA A 275 -10.88 -21.72 8.74
C ALA A 275 -11.67 -22.40 9.87
N ALA A 276 -11.20 -23.55 10.36
CA ALA A 276 -11.80 -24.26 11.48
C ALA A 276 -11.67 -23.49 12.81
N GLU A 277 -10.52 -22.84 13.08
CA GLU A 277 -10.32 -21.99 14.25
C GLU A 277 -11.24 -20.76 14.22
N GLN A 278 -11.33 -20.09 13.08
CA GLN A 278 -12.26 -18.96 12.88
C GLN A 278 -13.72 -19.41 13.04
N GLN A 279 -14.07 -20.60 12.54
CA GLN A 279 -15.40 -21.18 12.71
C GLN A 279 -15.69 -21.45 14.19
N ARG A 280 -14.73 -22.04 14.93
CA ARG A 280 -14.86 -22.31 16.36
C ARG A 280 -15.05 -21.01 17.14
N GLU A 281 -14.24 -19.99 16.86
CA GLU A 281 -14.34 -18.68 17.51
C GLU A 281 -15.69 -18.02 17.22
N ARG A 282 -16.15 -18.06 15.97
CA ARG A 282 -17.48 -17.55 15.59
C ARG A 282 -18.59 -18.27 16.36
N LEU A 283 -18.58 -19.60 16.40
CA LEU A 283 -19.58 -20.39 17.12
C LEU A 283 -19.56 -20.11 18.63
N THR A 284 -18.37 -19.91 19.20
CA THR A 284 -18.21 -19.54 20.62
C THR A 284 -18.83 -18.17 20.88
N ASN A 285 -18.50 -17.18 20.05
CA ASN A 285 -19.05 -15.82 20.17
C ASN A 285 -20.57 -15.81 19.95
N GLU A 286 -21.11 -16.61 19.02
CA GLU A 286 -22.55 -16.76 18.81
C GLU A 286 -23.24 -17.42 20.02
N ALA A 287 -22.62 -18.45 20.60
CA ALA A 287 -23.13 -19.12 21.81
C ALA A 287 -23.13 -18.17 23.01
N ASP A 288 -22.06 -17.41 23.21
CA ASP A 288 -21.96 -16.40 24.27
C ASP A 288 -22.98 -15.28 24.06
N ALA A 289 -23.15 -14.80 22.82
CA ALA A 289 -24.16 -13.80 22.49
C ALA A 289 -25.59 -14.33 22.77
N TYR A 290 -25.86 -15.59 22.44
CA TYR A 290 -27.13 -16.23 22.73
C TYR A 290 -27.38 -16.37 24.24
N ALA A 291 -26.40 -16.87 25.00
CA ALA A 291 -26.50 -17.03 26.44
C ALA A 291 -26.73 -15.68 27.15
N ASN A 292 -25.99 -14.65 26.73
CA ASN A 292 -26.16 -13.28 27.24
C ASN A 292 -27.54 -12.71 26.90
N ARG A 293 -28.04 -12.94 25.68
CA ARG A 293 -29.38 -12.50 25.25
C ARG A 293 -30.47 -13.15 26.10
N VAL A 294 -30.48 -14.48 26.21
CA VAL A 294 -31.48 -15.21 26.99
C VAL A 294 -31.48 -14.78 28.46
N THR A 295 -30.29 -14.61 29.04
CA THR A 295 -30.17 -14.15 30.43
C THR A 295 -30.68 -12.72 30.61
N ALA A 296 -30.38 -11.82 29.68
CA ALA A 296 -30.85 -10.44 29.71
C ALA A 296 -32.39 -10.37 29.53
N GLU A 297 -32.96 -11.14 28.60
CA GLU A 297 -34.40 -11.24 28.39
C GLU A 297 -35.12 -11.78 29.63
N ALA A 298 -34.61 -12.86 30.23
CA ALA A 298 -35.18 -13.43 31.46
C ALA A 298 -35.14 -12.43 32.63
N ARG A 299 -34.04 -11.68 32.79
CA ARG A 299 -33.95 -10.61 33.79
C ARG A 299 -34.93 -9.47 33.50
N GLY A 300 -35.08 -9.08 32.24
CA GLY A 300 -36.04 -8.08 31.80
C GLY A 300 -37.48 -8.47 32.11
N GLN A 301 -37.88 -9.71 31.77
CA GLN A 301 -39.20 -10.25 32.07
C GLN A 301 -39.46 -10.35 33.58
N ALA A 302 -38.48 -10.81 34.35
CA ALA A 302 -38.60 -10.87 35.81
C ALA A 302 -38.77 -9.47 36.43
N ALA A 303 -38.02 -8.47 35.94
CA ALA A 303 -38.16 -7.09 36.39
C ALA A 303 -39.52 -6.49 35.99
N GLN A 304 -39.98 -6.75 34.76
CA GLN A 304 -41.29 -6.32 34.29
C GLN A 304 -42.41 -6.90 35.15
N LEU A 305 -42.41 -8.21 35.38
CA LEU A 305 -43.42 -8.88 36.20
C LEU A 305 -43.43 -8.34 37.64
N ARG A 306 -42.25 -8.09 38.22
CA ARG A 306 -42.17 -7.45 39.54
C ARG A 306 -42.77 -6.05 39.53
N GLN A 307 -42.47 -5.24 38.52
CA GLN A 307 -43.00 -3.88 38.41
C GLN A 307 -44.51 -3.88 38.19
N GLU A 308 -45.05 -4.81 37.41
CA GLU A 308 -46.49 -5.01 37.22
C GLU A 308 -47.18 -5.42 38.52
N ALA A 309 -46.58 -6.35 39.28
CA ALA A 309 -47.10 -6.76 40.59
C ALA A 309 -47.05 -5.62 41.62
N GLU A 310 -45.97 -4.84 41.64
CA GLU A 310 -45.83 -3.66 42.50
C GLU A 310 -46.85 -2.58 42.12
N GLY A 311 -47.07 -2.36 40.81
CA GLY A 311 -48.10 -1.46 40.28
C GLY A 311 -49.51 -1.89 40.65
N TYR A 312 -49.84 -3.17 40.48
CA TYR A 312 -51.14 -3.72 40.89
C TYR A 312 -51.36 -3.60 42.39
N ARG A 313 -50.35 -3.93 43.21
CA ARG A 313 -50.41 -3.74 44.66
C ARG A 313 -50.69 -2.29 45.03
N ALA A 314 -49.96 -1.35 44.43
CA ALA A 314 -50.16 0.08 44.67
C ALA A 314 -51.56 0.53 44.24
N GLN A 315 -52.05 0.07 43.08
CA GLN A 315 -53.40 0.36 42.61
C GLN A 315 -54.45 -0.13 43.61
N VAL A 316 -54.38 -1.39 44.05
CA VAL A 316 -55.36 -1.98 44.99
C VAL A 316 -55.34 -1.25 46.34
N VAL A 317 -54.15 -0.91 46.86
CA VAL A 317 -54.03 -0.16 48.12
C VAL A 317 -54.60 1.24 47.99
N ASN A 318 -54.21 1.98 46.94
CA ASN A 318 -54.68 3.34 46.71
C ASN A 318 -56.20 3.40 46.46
N GLU A 319 -56.74 2.42 45.73
CA GLU A 319 -58.19 2.27 45.53
C GLU A 319 -58.87 2.04 46.88
N ALA A 320 -58.41 1.08 47.69
CA ALA A 320 -58.98 0.80 49.00
C ALA A 320 -58.91 2.00 49.97
N GLU A 321 -57.77 2.72 50.00
CA GLU A 321 -57.61 3.95 50.78
C GLU A 321 -58.52 5.07 50.28
N GLY A 322 -58.64 5.23 48.96
CA GLY A 322 -59.58 6.17 48.34
C GLY A 322 -61.02 5.86 48.72
N GLN A 323 -61.43 4.59 48.61
CA GLN A 323 -62.76 4.12 49.02
C GLN A 323 -63.02 4.39 50.51
N ALA A 324 -62.06 4.08 51.39
CA ALA A 324 -62.17 4.32 52.83
C ALA A 324 -62.25 5.82 53.17
N SER A 325 -61.46 6.66 52.48
CA SER A 325 -61.51 8.11 52.63
C SER A 325 -62.85 8.67 52.16
N ARG A 326 -63.38 8.20 51.02
CA ARG A 326 -64.71 8.58 50.53
C ARG A 326 -65.80 8.20 51.53
N PHE A 327 -65.77 6.96 52.03
CA PHE A 327 -66.71 6.50 53.04
C PHE A 327 -66.67 7.34 54.31
N SER A 328 -65.47 7.65 54.81
CA SER A 328 -65.30 8.45 56.04
C SER A 328 -65.85 9.87 55.85
N ALA A 329 -65.58 10.51 54.71
CA ALA A 329 -66.12 11.83 54.40
C ALA A 329 -67.66 11.83 54.34
N VAL A 330 -68.27 10.82 53.71
CA VAL A 330 -69.73 10.67 53.65
C VAL A 330 -70.32 10.41 55.05
N LEU A 331 -69.67 9.59 55.87
CA LEU A 331 -70.10 9.30 57.24
C LEU A 331 -70.12 10.56 58.11
N ASP A 332 -69.10 11.41 57.99
CA ASP A 332 -69.02 12.66 58.76
C ASP A 332 -70.12 13.64 58.38
N GLU A 333 -70.48 13.75 57.10
CA GLU A 333 -71.64 14.55 56.66
C GLU A 333 -72.97 13.92 57.06
N TYR A 334 -73.09 12.60 56.99
CA TYR A 334 -74.29 11.87 57.44
C TYR A 334 -74.56 12.10 58.94
N ARG A 335 -73.52 12.14 59.77
CA ARG A 335 -73.63 12.44 61.21
C ARG A 335 -74.16 13.85 61.48
N LYS A 336 -73.85 14.83 60.62
CA LYS A 336 -74.35 16.21 60.76
C LYS A 336 -75.83 16.32 60.36
N ALA A 337 -76.23 15.64 59.28
CA ALA A 337 -77.59 15.74 58.75
C ALA A 337 -78.05 14.41 58.09
N PRO A 338 -78.66 13.48 58.86
CA PRO A 338 -78.93 12.12 58.39
C PRO A 338 -80.05 12.01 57.34
N GLU A 339 -81.13 12.78 57.49
CA GLU A 339 -82.32 12.75 56.59
C GLU A 339 -81.96 13.17 55.15
N VAL A 340 -81.25 14.29 55.01
CA VAL A 340 -80.90 14.87 53.71
C VAL A 340 -79.84 14.04 52.99
N THR A 341 -78.84 13.54 53.72
CA THR A 341 -77.76 12.72 53.16
C THR A 341 -78.29 11.37 52.67
N ARG A 342 -79.20 10.73 53.41
CA ARG A 342 -79.84 9.48 52.96
C ARG A 342 -80.67 9.67 51.71
N LYS A 343 -81.49 10.74 51.65
CA LYS A 343 -82.31 11.03 50.48
C LYS A 343 -81.45 11.34 49.26
N ARG A 344 -80.35 12.07 49.43
CA ARG A 344 -79.37 12.34 48.37
C ARG A 344 -78.74 11.05 47.84
N LEU A 345 -78.18 10.22 48.71
CA LEU A 345 -77.57 8.94 48.31
C LEU A 345 -78.56 8.02 47.58
N TYR A 346 -79.82 7.98 48.03
CA TYR A 346 -80.87 7.22 47.34
C TYR A 346 -81.16 7.76 45.94
N LEU A 347 -81.25 9.09 45.78
CA LEU A 347 -81.49 9.71 44.48
C LEU A 347 -80.28 9.54 43.55
N GLU A 348 -79.04 9.67 44.03
CA GLU A 348 -77.81 9.43 43.26
C GLU A 348 -77.71 7.96 42.82
N ALA A 349 -77.97 7.00 43.72
CA ALA A 349 -77.97 5.58 43.37
C ALA A 349 -79.10 5.24 42.38
N MET A 350 -80.28 5.85 42.53
CA MET A 350 -81.36 5.71 41.56
C MET A 350 -81.05 6.40 40.23
N GLU A 351 -80.33 7.52 40.22
CA GLU A 351 -79.88 8.16 38.99
C GLU A 351 -78.88 7.30 38.24
N GLU A 352 -77.89 6.72 38.92
CA GLU A 352 -76.89 5.81 38.34
C GLU A 352 -77.54 4.53 37.80
N VAL A 353 -78.26 3.79 38.66
CA VAL A 353 -78.91 2.54 38.27
C VAL A 353 -79.98 2.76 37.21
N LEU A 354 -80.77 3.83 37.34
CA LEU A 354 -81.83 4.11 36.40
C LEU A 354 -81.32 4.88 35.15
N GLY A 355 -80.08 5.36 35.12
CA GLY A 355 -79.47 6.06 33.99
C GLY A 355 -79.09 5.11 32.86
N ASP A 356 -78.62 3.91 33.22
CA ASP A 356 -78.19 2.88 32.27
C ASP A 356 -79.33 1.96 31.78
N VAL A 357 -80.57 2.17 32.25
CA VAL A 357 -81.74 1.41 31.81
C VAL A 357 -82.63 2.22 30.88
N ASN A 358 -83.08 1.60 29.80
CA ASN A 358 -84.05 2.19 28.88
C ASN A 358 -85.42 2.34 29.57
N LYS A 359 -85.77 3.57 29.94
CA LYS A 359 -87.01 3.92 30.62
C LYS A 359 -88.15 4.16 29.63
N VAL A 360 -89.31 3.56 29.91
CA VAL A 360 -90.58 3.89 29.26
C VAL A 360 -91.52 4.42 30.34
N ILE A 361 -91.90 5.70 30.26
CA ILE A 361 -92.79 6.37 31.20
C ILE A 361 -94.18 6.44 30.56
N VAL A 362 -95.20 5.88 31.22
CA VAL A 362 -96.58 5.92 30.77
C VAL A 362 -97.36 6.88 31.67
N ASP A 363 -97.95 7.92 31.08
CA ASP A 363 -98.73 8.94 31.78
C ASP A 363 -100.15 8.41 32.08
N GLY A 364 -100.56 8.50 33.35
CA GLY A 364 -101.80 7.91 33.86
C GLY A 364 -103.08 8.63 33.44
N GLU A 365 -102.99 9.82 32.82
CA GLU A 365 -104.17 10.56 32.34
C GLU A 365 -104.32 10.59 30.81
N ALA A 366 -103.45 9.92 30.05
CA ALA A 366 -103.59 9.78 28.61
C ALA A 366 -103.68 8.29 28.18
N GLY A 367 -104.88 7.73 28.32
CA GLY A 367 -105.38 6.73 27.39
C GLY A 367 -105.31 5.26 27.82
N SER A 368 -106.50 4.74 28.15
CA SER A 368 -106.91 3.32 28.17
C SER A 368 -106.74 2.61 26.80
N GLY A 369 -105.59 2.77 26.13
CA GLY A 369 -105.38 2.24 24.76
C GLY A 369 -103.93 2.01 24.33
N VAL A 370 -102.92 2.26 25.19
CA VAL A 370 -101.54 1.94 24.86
C VAL A 370 -101.24 0.50 25.29
N LEU A 371 -101.32 -0.45 24.36
CA LEU A 371 -100.72 -1.77 24.53
C LEU A 371 -99.19 -1.60 24.47
N PRO A 372 -98.44 -1.93 25.53
CA PRO A 372 -96.98 -1.89 25.49
C PRO A 372 -96.49 -2.89 24.46
N TYR A 373 -96.17 -2.43 23.25
CA TYR A 373 -95.49 -3.27 22.27
C TYR A 373 -94.02 -3.36 22.68
N LEU A 374 -93.63 -4.51 23.21
CA LEU A 374 -92.25 -4.87 23.45
C LEU A 374 -91.71 -5.53 22.17
N PRO A 375 -90.98 -4.83 21.29
CA PRO A 375 -90.36 -5.46 20.14
C PRO A 375 -89.24 -6.39 20.62
N LEU A 376 -89.56 -7.67 20.85
CA LEU A 376 -88.58 -8.72 21.18
C LEU A 376 -87.50 -8.88 20.10
N ASN A 377 -87.76 -8.39 18.89
CA ASN A 377 -86.89 -8.38 17.74
C ASN A 377 -85.76 -7.33 17.82
N GLN A 378 -85.87 -6.32 18.71
CA GLN A 378 -84.86 -5.26 18.86
C GLN A 378 -84.04 -5.39 20.17
N LEU A 379 -84.38 -6.35 21.03
CA LEU A 379 -83.63 -6.69 22.24
C LEU A 379 -82.51 -7.72 22.00
N ALA A 380 -82.39 -8.25 20.79
CA ALA A 380 -81.17 -8.93 20.36
C ALA A 380 -80.20 -7.84 19.88
N PRO A 381 -79.12 -7.53 20.62
CA PRO A 381 -78.05 -6.73 20.06
C PRO A 381 -77.54 -7.50 18.85
N GLY A 382 -77.45 -6.83 17.70
CA GLY A 382 -76.81 -7.39 16.54
C GLY A 382 -75.47 -7.97 16.95
N SER A 383 -75.30 -9.27 16.70
CA SER A 383 -74.01 -9.91 16.50
C SER A 383 -73.32 -9.18 15.34
N ALA A 384 -72.71 -8.04 15.65
CA ALA A 384 -71.94 -7.24 14.74
C ALA A 384 -70.59 -7.94 14.55
N GLY A 385 -70.39 -8.43 13.32
CA GLY A 385 -69.09 -8.34 12.66
C GLY A 385 -67.98 -9.19 13.26
N GLN A 386 -68.04 -10.50 13.01
CA GLN A 386 -66.82 -11.25 12.77
C GLN A 386 -66.24 -10.77 11.43
N SER A 387 -65.40 -9.75 11.50
CA SER A 387 -64.53 -9.31 10.42
C SER A 387 -63.24 -8.75 11.01
N ASN A 388 -62.20 -9.59 11.04
CA ASN A 388 -60.96 -9.22 10.39
C ASN A 388 -60.09 -10.45 10.10
N GLN A 389 -59.52 -10.38 8.90
CA GLN A 389 -58.45 -11.20 8.35
C GLN A 389 -57.16 -11.09 9.17
#